data_AF-A0A352SV40-F1
#
_entry.id   AF-A0A352SV40-F1
#
_cell.length_a   1.000
_cell.length_b   1.000
_cell.length_c   1.000
_cell.angle_alpha   90.00
_cell.angle_beta   90.00
_cell.angle_gamma   90.00
#
_symmetry.space_group_name_H-M   'P 1'
#
loop_
_entity.id
_entity.type
_entity.pdbx_description
1 polymer ?
#
loop_
_entity_poly.entity_id
_entity_poly.type
_entity_poly.pdbx_seq_one_letter_code
_entity_poly.pdbx_strand_id
1 'polypeptide(L)'
;MNINEITFRIVEKNDIDYIMEIEQSSFSKIVCEDKDVFLQRIEIFKQGFIVMEYDNEVIGYICSEIWEYSEKIDRDKFTFGHLIKDSHKANGNE
;
A
#
# COMPACT_ATOMS: atom_id res chain seq x y z
N MET A 1 2.84 -21.66 11.78
CA MET A 1 3.53 -20.86 10.75
C MET A 1 5.02 -21.14 10.83
N ASN A 2 5.60 -21.67 9.77
CA ASN A 2 7.05 -21.86 9.63
C ASN A 2 7.62 -20.63 8.92
N ILE A 3 8.50 -19.87 9.58
CA ILE A 3 9.04 -18.60 9.03
C ILE A 3 9.81 -18.83 7.72
N ASN A 4 10.40 -20.01 7.53
CA ASN A 4 11.18 -20.33 6.34
C ASN A 4 10.34 -20.50 5.06
N GLU A 5 9.01 -20.60 5.19
CA GLU A 5 8.06 -20.68 4.08
C GLU A 5 7.46 -19.31 3.71
N ILE A 6 7.85 -18.24 4.43
CA ILE A 6 7.41 -16.88 4.11
C ILE A 6 8.16 -16.39 2.87
N THR A 7 7.44 -15.83 1.92
CA THR A 7 8.03 -15.13 0.77
C THR A 7 7.54 -13.68 0.69
N PHE A 8 8.30 -12.86 -0.03
CA PHE A 8 7.94 -11.47 -0.31
C PHE A 8 7.96 -11.28 -1.82
N ARG A 9 6.91 -10.65 -2.35
CA ARG A 9 6.81 -10.36 -3.78
C ARG A 9 6.08 -9.05 -4.03
N ILE A 10 6.26 -8.53 -5.23
CA ILE A 10 5.44 -7.42 -5.72
C ILE A 10 3.97 -7.88 -5.74
N VAL A 11 3.09 -7.01 -5.29
CA VAL A 11 1.63 -7.21 -5.27
C VAL A 11 1.08 -7.47 -6.68
N GLU A 12 0.04 -8.28 -6.78
CA GLU A 12 -0.78 -8.45 -7.98
C GLU A 12 -2.21 -7.96 -7.71
N LYS A 13 -2.93 -7.57 -8.77
CA LYS A 13 -4.31 -7.05 -8.63
C LYS A 13 -5.26 -8.05 -7.95
N ASN A 14 -4.99 -9.35 -8.10
CA ASN A 14 -5.78 -10.41 -7.49
C ASN A 14 -5.55 -10.55 -5.97
N ASP A 15 -4.53 -9.89 -5.40
CA ASP A 15 -4.29 -9.88 -3.96
C ASP A 15 -5.21 -8.90 -3.22
N ILE A 16 -6.02 -8.10 -3.94
CA ILE A 16 -6.77 -6.99 -3.35
C ILE A 16 -7.72 -7.42 -2.23
N ASP A 17 -8.33 -8.61 -2.33
CA ASP A 17 -9.26 -9.06 -1.31
C ASP A 17 -8.53 -9.44 -0.02
N TYR A 18 -7.38 -10.12 -0.11
CA TYR A 18 -6.52 -10.36 1.06
C TYR A 18 -6.02 -9.06 1.70
N ILE A 19 -5.63 -8.06 0.89
CA ILE A 19 -5.20 -6.75 1.39
C ILE A 19 -6.33 -6.06 2.17
N MET A 20 -7.55 -6.09 1.64
CA MET A 20 -8.71 -5.48 2.32
C MET A 20 -9.08 -6.22 3.60
N GLU A 21 -8.94 -7.54 3.65
CA GLU A 21 -9.13 -8.32 4.88
C GLU A 21 -8.08 -7.97 5.94
N ILE A 22 -6.81 -7.87 5.55
CA ILE A 22 -5.72 -7.44 6.44
C ILE A 22 -5.99 -6.02 6.94
N GLU A 23 -6.37 -5.10 6.05
CA GLU A 23 -6.65 -3.71 6.40
C GLU A 23 -7.78 -3.59 7.44
N GLN A 24 -8.90 -4.27 7.19
CA GLN A 24 -10.07 -4.21 8.07
C GLN A 24 -9.84 -4.91 9.41
N SER A 25 -8.95 -5.90 9.47
CA SER A 25 -8.58 -6.60 10.70
C SER A 25 -7.48 -5.89 11.49
N SER A 26 -6.61 -5.13 10.82
CA SER A 26 -5.47 -4.44 11.45
C SER A 26 -5.81 -3.04 11.94
N PHE A 27 -6.78 -2.37 11.30
CA PHE A 27 -7.07 -0.97 11.54
C PHE A 27 -8.52 -0.70 11.95
N SER A 28 -8.74 0.39 12.66
CA SER A 28 -10.10 0.86 12.95
C SER A 28 -10.77 1.36 11.68
N LYS A 29 -12.11 1.30 11.60
CA LYS A 29 -12.88 1.81 10.45
C LYS A 29 -12.63 3.29 10.11
N ILE A 30 -12.08 4.07 11.05
CA ILE A 30 -11.81 5.50 10.86
C ILE A 30 -10.55 5.73 10.02
N VAL A 31 -9.62 4.77 10.02
CA VAL A 31 -8.30 4.88 9.38
C VAL A 31 -8.07 3.80 8.30
N CYS A 32 -9.09 2.98 8.05
CA CYS A 32 -9.11 1.95 7.02
C CYS A 32 -9.22 2.63 5.66
N GLU A 33 -8.26 2.38 4.76
CA GLU A 33 -8.32 2.90 3.40
C GLU A 33 -9.31 2.12 2.53
N ASP A 34 -9.87 2.78 1.52
CA ASP A 34 -10.82 2.15 0.60
C ASP A 34 -10.13 1.23 -0.42
N LYS A 35 -10.86 0.21 -0.89
CA LYS A 35 -10.39 -0.73 -1.94
C LYS A 35 -9.86 -0.02 -3.18
N ASP A 36 -10.52 1.05 -3.59
CA ASP A 36 -10.13 1.83 -4.78
C ASP A 36 -8.82 2.60 -4.59
N VAL A 37 -8.44 2.93 -3.35
CA VAL A 37 -7.14 3.54 -3.02
C VAL A 37 -6.03 2.51 -3.24
N PHE A 38 -6.18 1.30 -2.70
CA PHE A 38 -5.20 0.23 -2.92
C PHE A 38 -5.07 -0.19 -4.38
N LEU A 39 -6.19 -0.31 -5.11
CA LEU A 39 -6.15 -0.59 -6.55
C LEU A 39 -5.39 0.49 -7.33
N GLN A 40 -5.55 1.76 -6.95
CA GLN A 40 -4.75 2.85 -7.53
C GLN A 40 -3.27 2.75 -7.17
N ARG A 41 -2.93 2.37 -5.92
CA ARG A 41 -1.52 2.14 -5.51
C ARG A 41 -0.86 1.04 -6.34
N ILE A 42 -1.58 -0.06 -6.58
CA ILE A 42 -1.12 -1.16 -7.45
C ILE A 42 -0.91 -0.68 -8.89
N GLU A 43 -1.82 0.14 -9.43
CA GLU A 43 -1.73 0.62 -10.81
C GLU A 43 -0.62 1.65 -11.01
N ILE A 44 -0.43 2.58 -10.06
CA ILE A 44 0.43 3.75 -10.23
C ILE A 44 1.88 3.45 -9.84
N PHE A 45 2.09 2.72 -8.75
CA PHE A 45 3.44 2.41 -8.28
C PHE A 45 3.52 1.00 -7.70
N LYS A 46 3.24 0.03 -8.56
CA LYS A 46 3.32 -1.40 -8.25
C LYS A 46 4.64 -1.80 -7.56
N GLN A 47 5.76 -1.20 -7.97
CA GLN A 47 7.09 -1.51 -7.44
C GLN A 47 7.28 -1.10 -5.96
N GLY A 48 6.51 -0.12 -5.48
CA GLY A 48 6.48 0.29 -4.08
C GLY A 48 5.54 -0.55 -3.22
N PHE A 49 4.88 -1.55 -3.78
CA PHE A 49 3.86 -2.33 -3.11
C PHE A 49 4.25 -3.81 -3.06
N ILE A 50 4.61 -4.27 -1.87
CA ILE A 50 5.10 -5.61 -1.58
C ILE A 50 4.10 -6.33 -0.67
N VAL A 51 3.82 -7.58 -0.98
CA VAL A 51 3.03 -8.49 -0.13
C VAL A 51 3.94 -9.53 0.51
N MET A 52 3.56 -9.96 1.70
CA MET A 52 4.13 -11.09 2.43
C MET A 52 3.19 -12.27 2.24
N GLU A 53 3.73 -13.41 1.78
CA GLU A 53 2.95 -14.60 1.43
C GLU A 53 3.39 -15.80 2.27
N TYR A 54 2.42 -16.60 2.71
CA TYR A 54 2.61 -17.89 3.38
C TYR A 54 1.54 -18.87 2.86
N ASP A 55 1.94 -20.05 2.41
CA ASP A 55 1.02 -21.09 1.87
C ASP A 55 0.09 -20.58 0.74
N ASN A 56 0.64 -19.76 -0.17
CA ASN A 56 -0.08 -19.06 -1.25
C ASN A 56 -1.15 -18.05 -0.79
N GLU A 57 -1.19 -17.70 0.50
CA GLU A 57 -2.06 -16.64 1.03
C GLU A 57 -1.24 -15.39 1.37
N VAL A 58 -1.78 -14.22 1.02
CA VAL A 58 -1.20 -12.94 1.43
C VAL A 58 -1.59 -12.69 2.89
N ILE A 59 -0.58 -12.55 3.74
CA ILE A 59 -0.72 -12.42 5.20
C ILE A 59 -0.24 -11.07 5.74
N GLY A 60 0.31 -10.22 4.86
CA GLY A 60 0.79 -8.91 5.21
C GLY A 60 1.13 -8.11 3.95
N TYR A 61 1.21 -6.80 4.10
CA TYR A 61 1.57 -5.94 2.99
C TYR A 61 2.31 -4.68 3.46
N ILE A 62 3.06 -4.08 2.54
CA ILE A 62 3.61 -2.73 2.67
C ILE A 62 3.42 -2.02 1.33
N CYS A 63 2.98 -0.77 1.37
CA CYS A 63 2.93 0.10 0.21
C CYS A 63 3.64 1.41 0.51
N SER A 64 4.32 1.97 -0.49
CA SER A 64 5.01 3.25 -0.40
C SER A 64 4.64 4.16 -1.56
N GLU A 65 5.00 5.42 -1.40
CA GLU A 65 4.92 6.45 -2.43
C GLU A 65 6.27 7.17 -2.49
N ILE A 66 6.58 7.78 -3.64
CA ILE A 66 7.71 8.69 -3.79
C ILE A 66 7.09 10.07 -3.99
N TRP A 67 7.46 11.05 -3.17
CA TRP A 67 6.94 12.42 -3.28
C TRP A 67 8.01 13.36 -3.84
N GLU A 68 7.59 14.51 -4.37
CA GLU A 68 8.52 15.62 -4.62
C GLU A 68 8.92 16.23 -3.27
N TYR A 69 10.22 16.50 -3.11
CA TYR A 69 10.75 17.18 -1.94
C TYR A 69 10.03 18.51 -1.72
N SER A 70 9.70 18.77 -0.47
CA SER A 70 9.15 20.05 -0.05
C SER A 70 9.66 20.39 1.34
N GLU A 71 10.23 21.58 1.49
CA GLU A 71 10.68 22.11 2.79
C GLU A 71 9.51 22.26 3.78
N LYS A 72 8.28 22.41 3.28
CA LYS A 72 7.06 22.50 4.08
C LYS A 72 6.01 21.54 3.53
N ILE A 73 5.89 20.39 4.17
CA ILE A 73 4.83 19.41 3.85
C ILE A 73 3.52 19.90 4.47
N ASP A 74 2.50 20.03 3.62
CA ASP A 74 1.13 20.30 4.06
C ASP A 74 0.60 19.11 4.86
N ARG A 75 0.03 19.37 6.03
CA ARG A 75 -0.52 18.32 6.91
C ARG A 75 -1.67 17.58 6.25
N ASP A 76 -2.39 18.23 5.34
CA ASP A 76 -3.50 17.63 4.64
C ASP A 76 -3.06 16.48 3.72
N LYS A 77 -1.77 16.41 3.34
CA LYS A 77 -1.20 15.26 2.62
C LYS A 77 -1.17 13.96 3.43
N PHE A 78 -1.31 14.04 4.75
CA PHE A 78 -1.40 12.87 5.62
C PHE A 78 -2.85 12.48 5.95
N THR A 79 -3.84 13.13 5.34
CA THR A 79 -5.25 12.76 5.52
C THR A 79 -5.61 11.55 4.67
N PHE A 80 -6.53 10.72 5.16
CA PHE A 80 -7.00 9.51 4.49
C PHE A 80 -7.72 9.81 3.17
N GLY A 81 -7.72 8.85 2.24
CA GLY A 81 -8.44 8.98 0.97
C GLY A 81 -7.80 9.92 -0.06
N HIS A 82 -6.58 10.39 0.18
CA HIS A 82 -5.82 11.04 -0.88
C HIS A 82 -5.49 10.02 -1.97
N LEU A 83 -5.58 10.46 -3.22
CA LEU A 83 -5.30 9.59 -4.35
C LEU A 83 -3.81 9.64 -4.63
N ILE A 84 -3.15 8.48 -4.66
CA ILE A 84 -1.72 8.38 -4.95
C ILE A 84 -1.33 9.06 -6.28
N LYS A 85 -2.24 9.17 -7.25
CA LYS A 85 -1.99 9.91 -8.51
C LYS A 85 -1.69 11.40 -8.29
N ASP A 86 -2.16 11.97 -7.19
CA ASP A 86 -2.03 13.39 -6.88
C ASP A 86 -0.70 13.68 -6.15
N SER A 87 -0.21 12.71 -5.37
CA SER A 87 1.01 12.82 -4.55
C SER A 87 2.25 12.19 -5.20
N HIS A 88 2.10 11.03 -5.86
CA HIS A 88 3.22 10.23 -6.34
C HIS A 88 3.97 10.88 -7.51
N LYS A 89 5.29 10.87 -7.41
CA LYS A 89 6.24 11.29 -8.43
C LYS A 89 7.30 10.21 -8.57
N ALA A 90 7.25 9.45 -9.67
CA ALA A 90 8.19 8.36 -9.93
C ALA A 90 9.67 8.80 -9.92
N ASN A 91 9.93 10.06 -10.26
CA ASN A 91 11.25 10.70 -10.22
C ASN A 91 11.37 11.75 -9.10
N GLY A 92 10.55 11.61 -8.05
CA GLY A 92 10.66 12.46 -6.87
C GLY A 92 12.03 12.29 -6.20
N ASN A 93 12.35 13.23 -5.32
CA ASN A 93 13.70 13.49 -4.81
C ASN A 93 13.74 13.69 -3.30
N GLU A 94 12.72 13.16 -2.59
CA GLU A 94 12.52 13.27 -1.15
C GLU A 94 13.82 13.24 -0.31
#